data_AF-A0A0F9KP85-F1
#
_entry.id   AF-A0A0F9KP85-F1
#
_cell.length_a   1.000
_cell.length_b   1.000
_cell.length_c   1.000
_cell.angle_alpha   90.00
_cell.angle_beta   90.00
_cell.angle_gamma   90.00
#
_symmetry.space_group_name_H-M   'P 1'
#
loop_
_entity.id
_entity.type
_entity.pdbx_description
1 polymer ?
#
loop_
_entity_poly.entity_id
_entity_poly.type
_entity_poly.pdbx_seq_one_letter_code
_entity_poly.pdbx_strand_id
1 'polypeptide(L)'
;MTDPTPGTPPSDTNEIETDFEVGQDNIDGTLGPLGFDIHNPVFMVSGLTAVAFVLLTMLFPDQAGVLFLAVRDFATTKLDWLFMIIVNIFVIFCIALIFLPVSKVRLGGKDAVPEYSYPAWFAMLFAAGMGIGLLFFGVLEPVYHMNVSGPLGVPLPIAEDGSIIP
;
A
#
# COMPACT_ATOMS: atom_id res chain seq x y z
N MET A 1 13.39 -21.84 -38.35
CA MET A 1 12.04 -21.32 -38.04
C MET A 1 12.05 -21.03 -36.55
N THR A 2 12.73 -19.93 -36.19
CA THR A 2 12.19 -18.62 -35.78
C THR A 2 12.14 -18.55 -34.26
N ASP A 3 13.13 -17.85 -33.73
CA ASP A 3 13.29 -17.38 -32.35
C ASP A 3 11.96 -16.83 -31.80
N PRO A 4 11.50 -17.23 -30.60
CA PRO A 4 10.32 -16.64 -30.01
C PRO A 4 10.63 -15.19 -29.64
N THR A 5 9.90 -14.27 -30.26
CA THR A 5 9.90 -12.85 -29.90
C THR A 5 9.74 -12.68 -28.38
N PRO A 6 10.55 -11.83 -27.71
CA PRO A 6 10.37 -11.58 -26.29
C PRO A 6 9.02 -10.88 -26.09
N GLY A 7 8.05 -11.56 -25.47
CA GLY A 7 6.76 -10.95 -25.15
C GLY A 7 5.53 -11.84 -25.28
N THR A 8 5.62 -13.06 -25.82
CA THR A 8 4.46 -13.95 -25.92
C THR A 8 4.32 -14.85 -24.69
N PRO A 9 3.26 -14.71 -23.86
CA PRO A 9 3.00 -15.63 -22.75
C PRO A 9 2.69 -17.04 -23.28
N PRO A 10 2.97 -18.12 -22.51
CA PRO A 10 2.63 -19.47 -22.90
C PRO A 10 1.10 -19.66 -23.04
N SER A 11 0.67 -20.26 -24.14
CA SER A 11 -0.71 -20.28 -24.66
C SER A 11 -1.71 -21.22 -23.96
N ASP A 12 -1.49 -21.64 -22.71
CA ASP A 12 -2.26 -22.72 -22.07
C ASP A 12 -3.01 -22.31 -20.78
N THR A 13 -3.42 -21.05 -20.68
CA THR A 13 -4.39 -20.62 -19.67
C THR A 13 -5.60 -20.06 -20.39
N ASN A 14 -6.79 -20.64 -20.17
CA ASN A 14 -8.07 -20.17 -20.76
C ASN A 14 -8.07 -18.65 -20.90
N GLU A 15 -7.79 -18.16 -22.11
CA GLU A 15 -7.77 -16.74 -22.42
C GLU A 15 -9.15 -16.22 -22.04
N ILE A 16 -9.19 -15.22 -21.17
CA ILE A 16 -10.44 -14.54 -20.91
C ILE A 16 -10.79 -13.88 -22.23
N GLU A 17 -11.78 -14.41 -22.95
CA GLU A 17 -12.31 -13.82 -24.17
C GLU A 17 -12.86 -12.43 -23.81
N THR A 18 -12.04 -11.41 -24.03
CA THR A 18 -12.41 -10.02 -23.86
C THR A 18 -12.15 -9.29 -25.16
N ASP A 19 -13.01 -8.35 -25.52
CA ASP A 19 -12.84 -7.48 -26.69
C ASP A 19 -11.64 -6.51 -26.57
N PHE A 20 -10.88 -6.59 -25.47
CA PHE A 20 -9.73 -5.74 -25.16
C PHE A 20 -8.42 -6.49 -25.38
N GLU A 21 -7.52 -5.90 -26.16
CA GLU A 21 -6.16 -6.40 -26.35
C GLU A 21 -5.21 -5.77 -25.33
N VAL A 22 -4.29 -6.57 -24.76
CA VAL A 22 -3.29 -6.07 -23.83
C VAL A 22 -2.38 -5.08 -24.55
N GLY A 23 -2.41 -3.82 -24.11
CA GLY A 23 -1.62 -2.73 -24.69
C GLY A 23 -2.35 -1.87 -25.73
N GLN A 24 -3.65 -2.08 -25.96
CA GLN A 24 -4.45 -1.29 -26.92
C GLN A 24 -4.39 0.25 -26.73
N ASP A 25 -4.21 0.72 -25.49
CA ASP A 25 -4.18 2.13 -25.10
C ASP A 25 -2.76 2.66 -24.82
N ASN A 26 -1.75 1.83 -25.09
CA ASN A 26 -0.37 2.17 -24.85
C ASN A 26 0.20 2.99 -26.01
N ILE A 27 0.99 4.01 -25.68
CA ILE A 27 1.86 4.66 -26.65
C ILE A 27 3.21 3.97 -26.56
N ASP A 28 3.50 3.19 -27.60
CA ASP A 28 4.80 2.59 -27.81
C ASP A 28 5.70 3.53 -28.61
N GLY A 29 6.92 3.75 -28.11
CA GLY A 29 7.90 4.59 -28.78
C GLY A 29 9.32 4.27 -28.38
N THR A 30 10.28 4.80 -29.15
CA THR A 30 11.71 4.68 -28.85
C THR A 30 12.30 6.07 -28.71
N LEU A 31 12.79 6.39 -27.51
CA LEU A 31 13.56 7.60 -27.26
C LEU A 31 15.06 7.21 -27.25
N GLY A 32 15.66 7.16 -28.43
CA GLY A 32 17.04 6.71 -28.60
C GLY A 32 17.22 5.21 -28.28
N PRO A 33 18.14 4.80 -27.38
CA PRO A 33 18.34 3.39 -27.02
C PRO A 33 17.28 2.84 -26.05
N LEU A 34 16.35 3.67 -25.55
CA LEU A 34 15.31 3.26 -24.60
C LEU A 34 13.97 3.13 -25.32
N GLY A 35 13.42 1.91 -25.35
CA GLY A 35 12.01 1.68 -25.68
C GLY A 35 11.13 2.04 -24.49
N PHE A 36 10.01 2.71 -24.73
CA PHE A 36 8.99 2.96 -23.72
C PHE A 36 7.64 2.42 -24.21
N ASP A 37 6.92 1.83 -23.26
CA ASP A 37 5.53 1.41 -23.38
C ASP A 37 4.79 2.12 -22.24
N ILE A 38 3.98 3.13 -22.58
CA ILE A 38 3.30 3.99 -21.62
C ILE A 38 1.79 3.93 -21.83
N HIS A 39 1.07 3.52 -20.79
CA HIS A 39 -0.38 3.61 -20.76
C HIS A 39 -0.82 5.09 -20.70
N ASN A 40 -1.21 5.62 -21.86
CA ASN A 40 -1.27 7.06 -22.12
C ASN A 40 -2.18 7.87 -21.18
N PRO A 41 -3.45 7.48 -20.93
CA PRO A 41 -4.32 8.28 -20.06
C PRO A 41 -3.87 8.25 -18.59
N VAL A 42 -3.43 7.10 -18.08
CA VAL A 42 -3.10 6.94 -16.66
C VAL A 42 -1.78 7.62 -16.31
N PHE A 43 -0.77 7.46 -17.16
CA PHE A 43 0.55 8.05 -16.92
C PHE A 43 0.49 9.58 -16.95
N MET A 44 -0.14 10.16 -17.97
CA MET A 44 -0.21 11.61 -18.12
C MET A 44 -1.03 12.27 -17.01
N VAL A 45 -2.20 11.72 -16.67
CA VAL A 45 -3.05 12.29 -15.62
C VAL A 45 -2.37 12.18 -14.25
N SER A 46 -1.84 11.01 -13.91
CA SER A 46 -1.20 10.80 -12.60
C SER A 46 0.09 11.61 -12.47
N GLY A 47 0.92 11.63 -13.51
CA GLY A 47 2.18 12.37 -13.54
C GLY A 47 1.97 13.87 -13.45
N LEU A 48 1.06 14.44 -14.26
CA LEU A 48 0.74 15.86 -14.21
C LEU A 48 0.12 16.26 -12.88
N THR A 49 -0.76 15.42 -12.33
CA THR A 49 -1.38 15.69 -11.02
C THR A 49 -0.32 15.70 -9.91
N ALA A 50 0.60 14.74 -9.91
CA ALA A 50 1.69 14.68 -8.93
C ALA A 50 2.62 15.89 -9.02
N VAL A 51 3.04 16.26 -10.24
CA VAL A 51 3.90 17.44 -10.46
C VAL A 51 3.18 18.72 -10.05
N ALA A 52 1.92 18.90 -10.44
CA ALA A 52 1.13 20.06 -10.06
C ALA A 52 0.94 20.15 -8.53
N PHE A 53 0.67 19.03 -7.87
CA PHE A 53 0.55 18.98 -6.41
C PHE A 53 1.84 19.41 -5.72
N VAL A 54 3.00 18.91 -6.16
CA VAL A 54 4.30 19.28 -5.60
C VAL A 54 4.60 20.76 -5.83
N LEU A 55 4.37 21.28 -7.04
CA LEU A 55 4.60 22.68 -7.34
C LEU A 55 3.70 23.61 -6.53
N LEU A 56 2.40 23.29 -6.41
CA LEU A 56 1.47 24.12 -5.64
C LEU A 56 1.79 24.13 -4.14
N THR A 57 2.16 22.99 -3.57
CA THR A 57 2.55 22.90 -2.15
C THR A 57 3.86 23.63 -1.87
N MET A 58 4.79 23.65 -2.83
CA MET A 58 6.04 24.40 -2.72
C MET A 58 5.85 25.91 -2.88
N LEU A 59 4.94 26.35 -3.74
CA LEU A 59 4.65 27.77 -3.97
C LEU A 59 3.84 28.42 -2.83
N PHE A 60 2.99 27.64 -2.15
CA PHE A 60 2.07 28.13 -1.10
C PHE A 60 2.15 27.28 0.18
N PRO A 61 3.30 27.24 0.87
CA PRO A 61 3.53 26.31 1.99
C PRO A 61 2.62 26.57 3.19
N ASP A 62 2.35 27.83 3.54
CA ASP A 62 1.52 28.20 4.70
C ASP A 62 0.06 27.77 4.50
N GLN A 63 -0.50 28.08 3.33
CA GLN A 63 -1.87 27.69 2.98
C GLN A 63 -2.01 26.16 2.88
N ALA A 64 -1.01 25.49 2.30
CA ALA A 64 -0.97 24.03 2.23
C ALA A 64 -0.95 23.41 3.65
N GLY A 65 -0.14 23.95 4.56
CA GLY A 65 -0.08 23.49 5.95
C GLY A 65 -1.43 23.61 6.67
N VAL A 66 -2.10 24.76 6.56
CA VAL A 66 -3.44 24.95 7.14
C VAL A 66 -4.45 23.98 6.55
N LEU A 67 -4.43 23.78 5.22
CA LEU A 67 -5.33 22.84 4.55
C LEU A 67 -5.06 21.39 4.99
N PHE A 68 -3.80 20.96 5.08
CA PHE A 68 -3.44 19.62 5.51
C PHE A 68 -3.86 19.33 6.95
N LEU A 69 -3.69 20.30 7.86
CA LEU A 69 -4.20 20.19 9.22
C LEU A 69 -5.72 20.10 9.26
N ALA A 70 -6.42 20.94 8.48
CA ALA A 70 -7.88 20.88 8.39
C ALA A 70 -8.38 19.53 7.85
N VAL A 71 -7.71 18.96 6.83
CA VAL A 71 -8.04 17.64 6.29
C VAL A 71 -7.75 16.54 7.30
N ARG A 72 -6.60 16.58 7.97
CA ARG A 72 -6.26 15.65 9.06
C ARG A 72 -7.34 15.68 10.14
N ASP A 73 -7.67 16.86 10.64
CA ASP A 73 -8.62 17.03 11.74
C ASP A 73 -10.03 16.61 11.32
N PHE A 74 -10.43 16.87 10.07
CA PHE A 74 -11.67 16.34 9.52
C PHE A 74 -11.66 14.80 9.50
N ALA A 75 -10.59 14.17 9.01
CA ALA A 75 -10.48 12.72 8.94
C ALA A 75 -10.51 12.07 10.34
N THR A 76 -9.77 12.61 11.31
CA THR A 76 -9.67 12.06 12.66
C THR A 76 -10.88 12.37 13.55
N THR A 77 -11.68 13.38 13.24
CA THR A 77 -12.88 13.72 14.05
C THR A 77 -14.19 13.21 13.45
N LYS A 78 -14.28 13.09 12.12
CA LYS A 78 -15.52 12.70 11.42
C LYS A 78 -15.48 11.30 10.84
N LEU A 79 -14.31 10.84 10.39
CA LEU A 79 -14.16 9.54 9.71
C LEU A 79 -13.48 8.48 10.57
N ASP A 80 -13.04 8.80 11.78
CA ASP A 80 -12.35 7.85 12.67
C ASP A 80 -13.15 6.54 12.89
N TRP A 81 -14.44 6.65 13.19
CA TRP A 81 -15.31 5.47 13.35
C TRP A 81 -15.37 4.59 12.09
N LEU A 82 -15.33 5.21 10.90
CA LEU A 82 -15.34 4.50 9.63
C LEU A 82 -14.00 3.76 9.43
N PHE A 83 -12.88 4.42 9.70
CA PHE A 83 -11.56 3.78 9.66
C PHE A 83 -11.49 2.57 10.59
N MET A 84 -11.96 2.73 11.84
CA MET A 84 -11.98 1.64 12.82
C MET A 84 -12.83 0.46 12.35
N ILE A 85 -14.03 0.70 11.84
CA ILE A 85 -14.90 -0.36 11.32
C ILE A 85 -14.26 -1.07 10.13
N ILE A 86 -13.71 -0.32 9.17
CA ILE A 86 -13.09 -0.89 7.96
C ILE A 86 -11.92 -1.81 8.32
N VAL A 87 -11.02 -1.36 9.23
CA VAL A 87 -9.88 -2.17 9.68
C VAL A 87 -10.37 -3.46 10.34
N ASN A 88 -11.36 -3.39 11.23
CA ASN A 88 -11.93 -4.57 11.86
C ASN A 88 -12.61 -5.51 10.85
N ILE A 89 -13.33 -4.97 9.86
CA ILE A 89 -13.93 -5.76 8.78
C ILE A 89 -12.86 -6.51 7.99
N PHE A 90 -11.75 -5.87 7.62
CA PHE A 90 -10.66 -6.54 6.91
C PHE A 90 -10.04 -7.66 7.73
N VAL A 91 -9.81 -7.45 9.03
CA VAL A 91 -9.30 -8.50 9.93
C VAL A 91 -10.26 -9.67 10.00
N ILE A 92 -11.54 -9.41 10.25
CA ILE A 92 -12.58 -10.45 10.30
C ILE A 92 -12.70 -11.16 8.96
N PHE A 93 -12.65 -10.43 7.85
CA PHE A 93 -12.71 -10.99 6.50
C PHE A 93 -11.52 -11.93 6.24
N CYS A 94 -10.29 -11.53 6.55
CA CYS A 94 -9.11 -12.38 6.43
C CYS A 94 -9.24 -13.65 7.29
N ILE A 95 -9.71 -13.52 8.53
CA ILE A 95 -9.98 -14.68 9.41
C ILE A 95 -11.07 -15.57 8.82
N ALA A 96 -12.15 -14.99 8.30
CA ALA A 96 -13.24 -15.73 7.67
C ALA A 96 -12.71 -16.52 6.46
N LEU A 97 -11.87 -15.91 5.61
CA LEU A 97 -11.28 -16.59 4.46
C LEU A 97 -10.52 -17.87 4.84
N ILE A 98 -9.91 -17.95 6.03
CA ILE A 98 -9.23 -19.15 6.54
C ILE A 98 -10.23 -20.30 6.73
N PHE A 99 -11.43 -20.03 7.25
CA PHE A 99 -12.44 -21.05 7.55
C PHE A 99 -13.40 -21.33 6.39
N LEU A 100 -13.56 -20.39 5.45
CA LEU A 100 -14.42 -20.58 4.30
C LEU A 100 -13.83 -21.61 3.30
N PRO A 101 -14.68 -22.25 2.48
CA PRO A 101 -14.23 -23.21 1.47
C PRO A 101 -13.29 -22.59 0.41
N VAL A 102 -13.28 -21.27 0.28
CA VAL A 102 -12.40 -20.53 -0.64
C VAL A 102 -10.93 -20.55 -0.22
N SER A 103 -10.61 -20.88 1.05
CA SER A 103 -9.22 -21.08 1.52
C SER A 103 -8.46 -22.13 0.72
N LYS A 104 -9.16 -23.08 0.11
CA LYS A 104 -8.58 -24.20 -0.65
C LYS A 104 -8.29 -23.85 -2.11
N VAL A 105 -8.74 -22.70 -2.59
CA VAL A 105 -8.57 -22.27 -3.98
C VAL A 105 -7.11 -21.85 -4.18
N ARG A 106 -6.45 -22.45 -5.17
CA ARG A 106 -5.09 -22.09 -5.57
C ARG A 106 -5.11 -20.89 -6.52
N LEU A 107 -4.29 -19.89 -6.23
CA LEU A 107 -4.06 -18.74 -7.10
C LEU A 107 -3.14 -19.19 -8.25
N GLY A 108 -3.58 -19.03 -9.50
CA GLY A 108 -2.84 -19.49 -10.69
C GLY A 108 -3.38 -20.75 -11.37
N GLY A 109 -4.51 -21.30 -10.89
CA GLY A 109 -5.18 -22.44 -11.51
C GLY A 109 -5.13 -23.73 -10.67
N LYS A 110 -5.81 -24.78 -11.13
CA LYS A 110 -5.98 -26.04 -10.37
C LYS A 110 -4.66 -26.77 -10.15
N ASP A 111 -3.77 -26.72 -11.14
CA ASP A 111 -2.49 -27.42 -11.15
C ASP A 111 -1.30 -26.51 -10.77
N ALA A 112 -1.58 -25.29 -10.31
CA ALA A 112 -0.54 -24.36 -9.90
C ALA A 112 0.30 -24.94 -8.74
N VAL A 113 1.61 -24.78 -8.86
CA VAL A 113 2.62 -25.13 -7.86
C VAL A 113 3.30 -23.84 -7.37
N PRO A 114 3.69 -23.76 -6.09
CA PRO A 114 4.38 -22.58 -5.58
C PRO A 114 5.74 -22.41 -6.27
N GLU A 115 6.00 -21.22 -6.80
CA GLU A 115 7.28 -20.88 -7.44
C GLU A 115 8.42 -20.76 -6.40
N TYR A 116 8.10 -20.30 -5.19
CA TYR A 116 9.06 -20.11 -4.10
C TYR A 116 8.84 -21.13 -2.98
N SER A 117 9.94 -21.53 -2.33
CA SER A 117 9.87 -22.35 -1.12
C SER A 117 9.21 -21.60 0.03
N TYR A 118 8.60 -22.30 0.98
CA TYR A 118 7.94 -21.68 2.14
C TYR A 118 8.82 -20.69 2.93
N PRO A 119 10.11 -20.98 3.23
CA PRO A 119 10.97 -20.02 3.90
C PRO A 119 11.27 -18.79 3.05
N ALA A 120 11.48 -18.96 1.74
CA ALA A 120 11.72 -17.84 0.83
C ALA A 120 10.47 -16.94 0.70
N TRP A 121 9.29 -17.54 0.58
CA TRP A 121 8.01 -16.83 0.55
C TRP A 121 7.76 -16.04 1.85
N PHE A 122 8.02 -16.64 3.01
CA PHE A 122 7.90 -15.96 4.29
C PHE A 122 8.86 -14.78 4.41
N ALA A 123 10.12 -14.94 3.96
CA ALA A 123 11.09 -13.86 3.94
C ALA A 123 10.65 -12.70 3.04
N MET A 124 10.03 -12.98 1.88
CA MET A 124 9.48 -11.94 0.99
C MET A 124 8.34 -11.16 1.65
N LEU A 125 7.43 -11.83 2.36
CA LEU A 125 6.36 -11.15 3.11
C LEU A 125 6.92 -10.24 4.21
N PHE A 126 7.95 -10.71 4.92
CA PHE A 126 8.58 -9.92 5.97
C PHE A 126 9.30 -8.69 5.39
N ALA A 127 10.03 -8.87 4.28
CA ALA A 127 10.70 -7.76 3.59
C ALA A 127 9.69 -6.73 3.05
N ALA A 128 8.55 -7.16 2.50
CA ALA A 128 7.50 -6.26 2.03
C ALA A 128 6.81 -5.50 3.18
N GLY A 129 6.69 -6.13 4.36
CA GLY A 129 6.04 -5.52 5.53
C GLY A 129 6.93 -4.59 6.35
N MET A 130 8.24 -4.79 6.36
CA MET A 130 9.17 -3.93 7.10
C MET A 130 9.46 -2.62 6.37
N GLY A 131 8.73 -1.56 6.74
CA GLY A 131 8.93 -0.22 6.20
C GLY A 131 9.73 0.71 7.12
N ILE A 132 10.08 1.89 6.59
CA ILE A 132 10.71 2.98 7.36
C ILE A 132 9.90 3.40 8.59
N GLY A 133 8.58 3.18 8.58
CA GLY A 133 7.70 3.43 9.71
C GLY A 133 8.14 2.72 10.99
N LEU A 134 8.64 1.48 10.93
CA LEU A 134 9.12 0.76 12.11
C LEU A 134 10.38 1.40 12.70
N LEU A 135 11.25 1.97 11.86
CA LEU A 135 12.47 2.65 12.32
C LEU A 135 12.16 3.97 13.04
N PHE A 136 11.15 4.70 12.59
CA PHE A 136 10.73 5.96 13.22
C PHE A 136 9.80 5.73 14.41
N PHE A 137 8.70 5.00 14.21
CA PHE A 137 7.67 4.81 15.23
C PHE A 137 7.99 3.72 16.24
N GLY A 138 8.92 2.80 15.95
CA GLY A 138 9.26 1.70 16.87
C GLY A 138 9.83 2.16 18.22
N VAL A 139 10.50 3.31 18.26
CA VAL A 139 10.96 3.95 19.51
C VAL A 139 10.08 5.14 19.87
N LEU A 140 9.63 5.91 18.88
CA LEU A 140 8.87 7.13 19.11
C LEU A 140 7.51 6.85 19.75
N GLU A 141 6.76 5.86 19.27
CA GLU A 141 5.40 5.58 19.76
C GLU A 141 5.41 5.14 21.24
N PRO A 142 6.24 4.17 21.68
CA PRO A 142 6.34 3.81 23.08
C PRO A 142 6.71 5.01 23.98
N VAL A 143 7.73 5.78 23.59
CA VAL A 143 8.19 6.93 24.38
C VAL A 143 7.10 8.00 24.46
N TYR A 144 6.39 8.25 23.37
CA TYR A 144 5.30 9.21 23.30
C TYR A 144 4.13 8.81 24.21
N HIS A 145 3.75 7.53 24.21
CA HIS A 145 2.67 7.04 25.08
C HIS A 145 3.06 6.97 26.56
N MET A 146 4.36 6.80 26.87
CA MET A 146 4.85 6.80 28.25
C MET A 146 4.94 8.21 28.85
N ASN A 147 5.24 9.23 28.04
CA ASN A 147 5.59 10.56 28.55
C ASN A 147 4.61 11.68 28.18
N VAL A 148 3.82 11.52 27.10
CA VAL A 148 3.02 12.62 26.53
C VAL A 148 1.53 12.30 26.53
N SER A 149 1.13 11.08 26.15
CA SER A 149 -0.29 10.70 26.12
C SER A 149 -0.52 9.26 26.56
N GLY A 150 -0.95 9.09 27.81
CA GLY A 150 -1.35 7.80 28.35
C GLY A 150 -2.59 7.25 27.63
N PRO A 151 -2.63 5.96 27.27
CA PRO A 151 -3.82 5.37 26.69
C PRO A 151 -4.98 5.41 27.70
N LEU A 152 -6.20 5.66 27.22
CA LEU A 152 -7.44 5.51 27.99
C LEU A 152 -7.55 6.32 29.30
N GLY A 153 -6.81 7.43 29.41
CA GLY A 153 -6.85 8.31 30.59
C GLY A 153 -6.14 7.74 31.83
N VAL A 154 -5.30 6.72 31.65
CA VAL A 154 -4.46 6.16 32.71
C VAL A 154 -3.35 7.18 33.06
N PRO A 155 -3.00 7.36 34.35
CA PRO A 155 -1.88 8.21 34.75
C PRO A 155 -0.60 7.80 34.02
N LEU A 156 0.22 8.78 33.65
CA LEU A 156 1.51 8.50 33.04
C LEU A 156 2.37 7.68 34.02
N PRO A 157 3.09 6.65 33.54
CA PRO A 157 3.96 5.85 34.40
C PRO A 157 5.08 6.67 35.05
N ILE A 158 5.38 7.85 34.51
CA ILE A 158 6.42 8.77 34.97
C ILE A 158 5.75 10.10 35.31
N ALA A 159 5.89 10.53 36.56
CA ALA A 159 5.45 11.83 37.03
C ALA A 159 6.35 12.96 36.51
N GLU A 160 5.86 14.20 36.57
CA GLU A 160 6.59 15.40 36.12
C GLU A 160 7.92 15.63 36.88
N ASP A 161 8.05 15.03 38.07
CA ASP A 161 9.27 15.05 38.91
C ASP A 161 10.25 13.88 38.63
N GLY A 162 9.95 13.03 37.65
CA GLY A 162 10.75 11.86 37.28
C GLY A 162 10.55 10.63 38.18
N SER A 163 9.59 10.65 39.12
CA SER A 163 9.21 9.48 39.91
C SER A 163 8.32 8.52 39.12
N ILE A 164 8.44 7.22 39.39
CA ILE A 164 7.58 6.20 38.78
C ILE A 164 6.27 6.13 39.57
N ILE A 165 5.14 6.35 38.89
CA ILE A 165 3.81 6.14 39.48
C ILE A 165 3.48 4.65 39.34
N PRO A 166 3.32 3.90 40.45
CA PRO A 166 3.09 2.47 40.42
C PRO A 166 1.71 2.08 39.88
#